data_AF-A0A972LXF0-F1
#
_entry.id   AF-A0A972LXF0-F1
#
_cell.length_a   1.000
_cell.length_b   1.000
_cell.length_c   1.000
_cell.angle_alpha   90.00
_cell.angle_beta   90.00
_cell.angle_gamma   90.00
#
_symmetry.space_group_name_H-M   'P 1'
#
loop_
_entity.id
_entity.type
_entity.pdbx_description
1 polymer ?
#
loop_
_entity_poly.entity_id
_entity_poly.type
_entity_poly.pdbx_seq_one_letter_code
_entity_poly.pdbx_strand_id
1 'polypeptide(L)'
;MTDFENYEKKCAEVRETNGHLLKDFEAWLVSAGLSEKTRSNHLSNIKFYVNDYLLYEDTTEAKDGMYSVSMFLGYWFIKKAMWASPTSVRGNAASLKKFYTFMHEKGLVEIEGLTELKQTIKEELPEWLATLERYDDLSVDDVW
;
A
#
# COMPACT_ATOMS: atom_id res chain seq x y z
N MET A 1 10.93 16.22 24.69
CA MET A 1 10.70 15.25 23.60
C MET A 1 11.18 15.92 22.33
N THR A 2 12.13 15.32 21.62
CA THR A 2 12.64 15.81 20.33
C THR A 2 11.61 15.60 19.22
N ASP A 3 11.79 16.25 18.08
CA ASP A 3 10.93 16.04 16.91
C ASP A 3 10.93 14.57 16.46
N PHE A 4 12.09 13.91 16.53
CA PHE A 4 12.22 12.48 16.23
C PHE A 4 11.50 11.60 17.26
N GLU A 5 11.61 11.89 18.55
CA GLU A 5 10.87 11.14 19.59
C GLU A 5 9.35 11.32 19.46
N ASN A 6 8.90 12.53 19.12
CA ASN A 6 7.49 12.82 18.85
C ASN A 6 6.98 12.03 17.62
N TYR A 7 7.79 11.97 16.57
CA TYR A 7 7.50 11.20 15.36
C TYR A 7 7.37 9.70 15.65
N GLU A 8 8.35 9.10 16.32
CA GLU A 8 8.32 7.67 16.68
C GLU A 8 7.12 7.32 17.55
N LYS A 9 6.76 8.20 18.49
CA LYS A 9 5.56 8.04 19.31
C LYS A 9 4.29 8.00 18.46
N LYS A 10 4.12 8.95 17.54
CA LYS A 10 2.97 8.98 16.62
C LYS A 10 2.94 7.74 15.71
N CYS A 11 4.08 7.31 15.18
CA CYS A 11 4.18 6.08 14.41
C CYS A 11 3.71 4.86 15.23
N ALA A 12 4.06 4.78 16.51
CA ALA A 12 3.58 3.71 17.38
C ALA A 12 2.05 3.73 17.56
N GLU A 13 1.46 4.91 17.79
CA GLU A 13 0.01 5.09 17.91
C GLU A 13 -0.74 4.70 16.61
N VAL A 14 -0.20 5.07 15.45
CA VAL A 14 -0.79 4.69 14.15
C VAL A 14 -0.65 3.18 13.91
N ARG A 15 0.48 2.55 14.27
CA ARG A 15 0.66 1.09 14.16
C ARG A 15 -0.31 0.31 15.02
N GLU A 16 -0.63 0.80 16.22
CA GLU A 16 -1.66 0.20 17.08
C GLU A 16 -3.03 0.24 16.41
N THR A 17 -3.43 1.40 15.89
CA THR A 17 -4.67 1.59 15.13
C THR A 17 -4.74 0.68 13.90
N ASN A 18 -3.65 0.62 13.13
CA ASN A 18 -3.54 -0.26 11.96
C ASN A 18 -3.64 -1.74 12.36
N GLY A 19 -3.18 -2.13 13.55
CA GLY A 19 -3.30 -3.50 14.06
C GLY A 19 -4.75 -3.97 14.19
N HIS A 20 -5.66 -3.09 14.62
CA HIS A 20 -7.09 -3.39 14.64
C HIS A 20 -7.66 -3.46 13.22
N LEU A 21 -7.29 -2.51 12.37
CA LEU A 21 -7.77 -2.44 10.99
C LEU A 21 -7.37 -3.66 10.16
N LEU A 22 -6.15 -4.16 10.35
CA LEU A 22 -5.63 -5.36 9.69
C LEU A 22 -6.38 -6.63 10.12
N LYS A 23 -6.79 -6.74 11.39
CA LYS A 23 -7.63 -7.87 11.87
C LYS A 23 -9.01 -7.84 11.23
N ASP A 24 -9.63 -6.66 11.18
CA ASP A 24 -10.93 -6.49 10.53
C ASP A 24 -10.85 -6.78 9.03
N PHE A 25 -9.78 -6.33 8.38
CA PHE A 25 -9.53 -6.62 6.97
C PHE A 25 -9.34 -8.12 6.72
N GLU A 26 -8.63 -8.83 7.60
CA GLU A 26 -8.50 -10.30 7.51
C GLU A 26 -9.87 -10.99 7.62
N ALA A 27 -10.71 -10.58 8.57
CA ALA A 27 -12.06 -11.10 8.72
C ALA A 27 -12.92 -10.85 7.46
N TRP A 28 -12.79 -9.66 6.85
CA TRP A 28 -13.43 -9.33 5.58
C TRP A 28 -12.94 -10.21 4.43
N LEU A 29 -11.64 -10.53 4.38
CA LEU A 29 -11.11 -11.45 3.36
C LEU A 29 -11.61 -12.88 3.56
N VAL A 30 -11.84 -13.31 4.80
CA VAL A 30 -12.47 -14.61 5.12
C VAL A 30 -13.91 -14.64 4.63
N SER A 31 -14.71 -13.62 4.92
CA SER A 31 -16.12 -13.56 4.49
C SER A 31 -16.25 -13.48 2.97
N ALA A 32 -15.28 -12.87 2.28
CA ALA A 32 -15.17 -12.88 0.82
C ALA A 32 -14.74 -14.24 0.22
N GLY A 33 -14.49 -15.27 1.05
CA GLY A 33 -14.21 -16.64 0.60
C GLY A 33 -12.80 -16.87 0.05
N LEU A 34 -11.83 -15.98 0.34
CA LEU A 34 -10.46 -16.14 -0.15
C LEU A 34 -9.74 -17.26 0.61
N SER A 35 -8.88 -18.00 -0.10
CA SER A 35 -8.02 -19.03 0.51
C SER A 35 -7.01 -18.42 1.48
N GLU A 36 -6.58 -19.19 2.49
CA GLU A 36 -5.64 -18.73 3.51
C GLU A 36 -4.36 -18.14 2.93
N LYS A 37 -3.78 -18.79 1.92
CA LYS A 37 -2.58 -18.30 1.24
C LYS A 37 -2.80 -16.94 0.60
N THR A 38 -3.93 -16.75 -0.07
CA THR A 38 -4.29 -15.48 -0.70
C THR A 38 -4.56 -14.39 0.33
N ARG A 39 -5.26 -14.72 1.43
CA ARG A 39 -5.50 -13.78 2.54
C ARG A 39 -4.19 -13.31 3.17
N SER A 40 -3.30 -14.25 3.48
CA SER A 40 -1.98 -13.98 4.06
C SER A 40 -1.15 -13.05 3.17
N ASN A 41 -1.16 -13.29 1.85
CA ASN A 41 -0.48 -12.41 0.90
C ASN A 41 -1.07 -10.98 0.89
N HIS A 42 -2.40 -10.84 0.86
CA HIS A 42 -3.03 -9.51 0.93
C HIS A 42 -2.73 -8.81 2.24
N LEU A 43 -2.81 -9.51 3.37
CA LEU A 43 -2.54 -8.95 4.69
C LEU A 43 -1.08 -8.48 4.80
N SER A 44 -0.13 -9.27 4.29
CA SER A 44 1.29 -8.88 4.27
C SER A 44 1.54 -7.63 3.43
N ASN A 45 0.94 -7.54 2.24
CA ASN A 45 1.09 -6.37 1.37
C ASN A 45 0.51 -5.10 2.01
N ILE A 46 -0.68 -5.21 2.61
CA ILE A 46 -1.31 -4.06 3.28
C ILE A 46 -0.55 -3.67 4.54
N LYS A 47 -0.10 -4.64 5.35
CA LYS A 47 0.74 -4.37 6.51
C LYS A 47 1.98 -3.59 6.12
N PHE A 48 2.67 -4.01 5.06
CA PHE A 48 3.86 -3.33 4.54
C PHE A 48 3.54 -1.90 4.10
N TYR A 49 2.43 -1.72 3.39
CA TYR A 49 2.02 -0.41 2.95
C TYR A 49 1.68 0.54 4.11
N VAL A 50 0.81 0.12 5.05
CA VAL A 50 0.31 1.02 6.11
C VAL A 50 1.28 1.24 7.27
N ASN A 51 2.19 0.30 7.53
CA ASN A 51 3.11 0.40 8.69
C ASN A 51 4.56 0.70 8.33
N ASP A 52 4.97 0.40 7.10
CA ASP A 52 6.33 0.63 6.63
C ASP A 52 6.38 1.82 5.67
N TYR A 53 5.53 1.88 4.64
CA TYR A 53 5.55 2.98 3.67
C TYR A 53 4.91 4.28 4.19
N LEU A 54 3.65 4.24 4.63
CA LEU A 54 2.93 5.45 5.10
C LEU A 54 3.58 6.07 6.35
N LEU A 55 4.37 5.26 7.06
CA LEU A 55 5.12 5.64 8.26
C LEU A 55 6.63 5.75 8.00
N TYR A 56 7.07 5.90 6.75
CA TYR A 56 8.50 5.99 6.41
C TYR A 56 9.06 7.40 6.62
N GLU A 57 8.33 8.41 6.13
CA GLU A 57 8.72 9.83 6.17
C GLU A 57 7.66 10.72 6.83
N ASP A 58 6.46 10.17 7.09
CA ASP A 58 5.34 10.87 7.71
C ASP A 58 4.61 9.92 8.68
N THR A 59 3.50 10.36 9.27
CA THR A 59 2.60 9.58 10.13
C THR A 59 1.22 9.46 9.48
N THR A 60 1.18 9.14 8.19
CA THR A 60 -0.07 9.12 7.40
C THR A 60 -0.99 7.98 7.86
N GLU A 61 -2.23 8.32 8.21
CA GLU A 61 -3.24 7.32 8.56
C GLU A 61 -3.68 6.51 7.34
N ALA A 62 -4.07 5.26 7.56
CA ALA A 62 -4.45 4.35 6.48
C ALA A 62 -5.63 4.85 5.60
N LYS A 63 -6.52 5.69 6.13
CA LYS A 63 -7.62 6.30 5.37
C LYS A 63 -7.12 7.31 4.33
N ASP A 64 -6.07 8.06 4.67
CA ASP A 64 -5.52 9.14 3.84
C ASP A 64 -4.47 8.60 2.86
N GLY A 65 -3.96 7.39 3.10
CA GLY A 65 -2.98 6.76 2.23
C GLY A 65 -3.43 6.57 0.78
N MET A 66 -4.74 6.59 0.48
CA MET A 66 -5.23 6.29 -0.88
C MET A 66 -4.59 7.16 -1.96
N TYR A 67 -4.24 8.39 -1.61
CA TYR A 67 -3.62 9.38 -2.49
C TYR A 67 -2.10 9.16 -2.67
N SER A 68 -1.51 8.25 -1.91
CA SER A 68 -0.09 7.92 -1.93
C SER A 68 0.23 6.68 -2.78
N VAL A 69 -0.76 6.06 -3.45
CA VAL A 69 -0.58 4.80 -4.18
C VAL A 69 0.37 4.92 -5.37
N SER A 70 0.29 5.99 -6.16
CA SER A 70 1.23 6.23 -7.27
C SER A 70 2.66 6.35 -6.79
N MET A 71 2.88 7.13 -5.74
CA MET A 71 4.21 7.31 -5.16
C MET A 71 4.75 6.01 -4.53
N PHE A 72 3.86 5.20 -3.95
CA PHE A 72 4.21 3.89 -3.44
C PHE A 72 4.65 2.95 -4.57
N LEU A 73 3.77 2.66 -5.54
CA LEU A 73 4.00 1.62 -6.53
C LEU A 73 4.94 2.05 -7.67
N GLY A 74 4.94 3.34 -8.02
CA GLY A 74 5.75 3.88 -9.11
C GLY A 74 7.14 4.35 -8.70
N TYR A 75 7.42 4.49 -7.39
CA TYR A 75 8.73 4.94 -6.93
C TYR A 75 9.22 4.18 -5.71
N TRP A 76 8.56 4.34 -4.56
CA TRP A 76 9.13 3.91 -3.29
C TRP A 76 9.28 2.38 -3.23
N PHE A 77 8.26 1.65 -3.68
CA PHE A 77 8.27 0.19 -3.71
C PHE A 77 9.39 -0.34 -4.61
N ILE A 78 9.52 0.21 -5.82
CA ILE A 78 10.57 -0.16 -6.78
C ILE A 78 11.96 0.06 -6.18
N LYS A 79 12.16 1.23 -5.56
CA LYS A 79 13.46 1.64 -5.04
C LYS A 79 13.85 0.99 -3.71
N LYS A 80 12.87 0.67 -2.85
CA LYS A 80 13.11 0.30 -1.44
C LYS A 80 12.75 -1.14 -1.12
N ALA A 81 11.82 -1.77 -1.85
CA ALA A 81 11.45 -3.15 -1.60
C ALA A 81 12.40 -4.08 -2.36
N MET A 82 13.27 -4.79 -1.65
CA MET A 82 14.20 -5.78 -2.25
C MET A 82 13.52 -6.92 -3.02
N TRP A 83 12.19 -7.05 -2.88
CA TRP A 83 11.35 -8.04 -3.52
C TRP A 83 10.45 -7.42 -4.61
N ALA A 84 10.76 -6.21 -5.06
CA ALA A 84 10.12 -5.59 -6.21
C ALA A 84 10.29 -6.49 -7.45
N SER A 85 9.18 -6.73 -8.12
CA SER A 85 9.07 -7.57 -9.32
C SER A 85 7.74 -7.24 -10.00
N PRO A 86 7.58 -7.53 -11.30
CA PRO A 86 6.30 -7.33 -11.97
C PRO A 86 5.12 -8.04 -11.27
N THR A 87 5.36 -9.21 -10.69
CA THR A 87 4.34 -9.96 -9.94
C THR A 87 4.01 -9.29 -8.61
N SER A 88 5.01 -8.82 -7.87
CA SER A 88 4.77 -8.16 -6.57
C SER A 88 4.13 -6.78 -6.72
N VAL A 89 4.45 -5.99 -7.75
CA VAL A 89 3.77 -4.72 -8.03
C VAL A 89 2.27 -4.97 -8.28
N ARG A 90 1.93 -5.93 -9.14
CA ARG A 90 0.52 -6.33 -9.38
C ARG A 90 -0.15 -6.87 -8.12
N GLY A 91 0.57 -7.64 -7.31
CA GLY A 91 0.10 -8.17 -6.04
C GLY A 91 -0.26 -7.07 -5.04
N ASN A 92 0.59 -6.06 -4.88
CA ASN A 92 0.32 -4.89 -4.05
C ASN A 92 -0.86 -4.09 -4.59
N ALA A 93 -0.90 -3.80 -5.90
CA ALA A 93 -2.01 -3.10 -6.54
C ALA A 93 -3.36 -3.81 -6.30
N ALA A 94 -3.41 -5.14 -6.43
CA ALA A 94 -4.61 -5.92 -6.13
C ALA A 94 -5.00 -5.87 -4.65
N SER A 95 -4.02 -5.89 -3.75
CA SER A 95 -4.23 -5.80 -2.30
C SER A 95 -4.81 -4.44 -1.92
N LEU A 96 -4.24 -3.35 -2.44
CA LEU A 96 -4.70 -1.97 -2.20
C LEU A 96 -6.15 -1.78 -2.64
N LYS A 97 -6.51 -2.25 -3.85
CA LYS A 97 -7.91 -2.19 -4.33
C LYS A 97 -8.88 -2.89 -3.39
N LYS A 98 -8.51 -4.05 -2.84
CA LYS A 98 -9.34 -4.80 -1.88
C LYS A 98 -9.42 -4.06 -0.55
N PHE A 99 -8.29 -3.61 -0.03
CA PHE A 99 -8.22 -2.89 1.24
C PHE A 99 -9.07 -1.63 1.23
N TYR A 100 -8.94 -0.77 0.22
CA TYR A 100 -9.76 0.44 0.16
C TYR A 100 -11.23 0.17 -0.19
N THR A 101 -11.56 -0.97 -0.81
CA THR A 101 -12.96 -1.42 -0.91
C THR A 101 -13.52 -1.77 0.47
N PHE A 102 -12.76 -2.50 1.28
CA PHE A 102 -13.11 -2.77 2.69
C PHE A 102 -13.22 -1.47 3.52
N MET A 103 -12.29 -0.53 3.36
CA MET A 103 -12.34 0.77 4.06
C MET A 103 -13.62 1.54 3.73
N HIS A 104 -14.03 1.52 2.46
CA HIS A 104 -15.25 2.17 2.01
C HIS A 104 -16.50 1.49 2.61
N GLU A 105 -16.55 0.16 2.61
CA GLU A 105 -17.66 -0.59 3.22
C GLU A 105 -17.78 -0.34 4.74
N LYS A 106 -16.67 0.01 5.40
CA LYS A 106 -16.67 0.46 6.80
C LYS A 106 -17.04 1.94 7.00
N GLY A 107 -17.24 2.70 5.93
CA GLY A 107 -17.48 4.15 5.96
C GLY A 107 -16.25 4.97 6.37
N LEU A 108 -15.05 4.42 6.23
CA LEU A 108 -13.80 5.11 6.58
C LEU A 108 -13.25 5.96 5.44
N VAL A 109 -13.69 5.69 4.20
CA VAL A 109 -13.33 6.45 3.02
C VAL A 109 -14.53 6.60 2.09
N GLU A 110 -14.59 7.72 1.37
CA GLU A 110 -15.66 8.01 0.43
C GLU A 110 -15.53 7.21 -0.89
N ILE A 111 -16.65 7.02 -1.58
CA ILE A 111 -16.69 6.25 -2.83
C ILE A 111 -15.90 6.94 -3.94
N GLU A 112 -15.84 8.27 -3.95
CA GLU A 112 -15.08 9.07 -4.90
C GLU A 112 -13.59 8.74 -4.79
N GLY A 113 -13.05 8.74 -3.57
CA GLY A 113 -11.65 8.41 -3.31
C GLY A 113 -11.30 6.96 -3.66
N LEU A 114 -12.20 6.00 -3.37
CA LEU A 114 -12.04 4.61 -3.82
C LEU A 114 -12.03 4.50 -5.36
N THR A 115 -12.89 5.26 -6.03
CA THR A 115 -13.00 5.26 -7.49
C THR A 115 -11.73 5.83 -8.12
N GLU A 116 -11.25 6.96 -7.60
CA GLU A 116 -9.99 7.57 -8.01
C GLU A 116 -8.82 6.59 -7.85
N LEU A 117 -8.64 6.00 -6.66
CA LEU A 117 -7.59 5.01 -6.42
C LEU A 117 -7.62 3.83 -7.42
N LYS A 118 -8.83 3.31 -7.72
CA LYS A 118 -8.98 2.21 -8.69
C LYS A 118 -8.61 2.65 -10.11
N GLN A 119 -8.93 3.90 -10.47
CA GLN A 119 -8.58 4.46 -11.77
C GLN A 119 -7.07 4.70 -11.88
N THR A 120 -6.45 5.33 -10.89
CA THR A 120 -5.00 5.53 -10.80
C THR A 120 -4.24 4.21 -10.96
N ILE A 121 -4.63 3.17 -10.22
CA ILE A 121 -4.03 1.83 -10.36
C ILE A 121 -4.21 1.25 -11.75
N LYS A 122 -5.34 1.52 -12.41
CA LYS A 122 -5.60 1.00 -13.75
C LYS A 122 -4.73 1.70 -14.80
N GLU A 123 -4.62 3.01 -14.72
CA GLU A 123 -3.93 3.84 -15.71
C GLU A 123 -2.41 3.80 -15.56
N GLU A 124 -1.91 3.82 -14.33
CA GLU A 124 -0.47 3.94 -14.09
C GLU A 124 0.26 2.60 -13.91
N LEU A 125 -0.45 1.49 -13.65
CA LEU A 125 0.19 0.18 -13.49
C LEU A 125 1.12 -0.21 -14.66
N PRO A 126 0.79 0.03 -15.94
CA PRO A 126 1.72 -0.18 -17.04
C PRO A 126 3.02 0.62 -16.88
N GLU A 127 2.93 1.87 -16.45
CA GLU A 127 4.10 2.74 -16.26
C GLU A 127 4.94 2.31 -15.06
N TRP A 128 4.32 1.92 -13.94
CA TRP A 128 5.06 1.39 -12.79
C TRP A 128 5.87 0.14 -13.15
N LEU A 129 5.32 -0.71 -14.02
CA LEU A 129 6.01 -1.90 -14.50
C LEU A 129 7.16 -1.56 -15.46
N ALA A 130 6.97 -0.59 -16.35
CA ALA A 130 8.03 -0.09 -17.23
C ALA A 130 9.14 0.60 -16.42
N THR A 131 8.79 1.36 -15.39
CA THR A 131 9.74 1.99 -14.46
C THR A 131 10.58 0.93 -13.74
N LEU A 132 9.95 -0.16 -13.27
CA LEU A 132 10.68 -1.26 -12.65
C LEU A 132 11.64 -1.93 -13.64
N GLU A 133 11.21 -2.17 -14.87
CA GLU A 133 12.07 -2.74 -15.91
C GLU A 133 13.28 -1.84 -16.21
N ARG A 134 13.06 -0.53 -16.32
CA ARG A 134 14.16 0.45 -16.46
C ARG A 134 15.08 0.44 -15.24
N TYR A 135 14.54 0.34 -14.03
CA TYR A 135 15.32 0.34 -12.79
C TYR A 135 16.27 -0.85 -12.66
N ASP A 136 15.81 -2.03 -13.11
CA ASP A 136 16.61 -3.26 -13.07
C ASP A 136 17.65 -3.33 -14.20
N ASP A 137 17.54 -2.46 -15.22
CA ASP A 137 18.49 -2.37 -16.34
C ASP A 137 19.67 -1.44 -16.00
N LEU A 138 20.83 -2.06 -15.76
CA LEU A 138 22.08 -1.36 -15.42
C LEU A 138 22.60 -0.44 -16.54
N SER A 139 22.06 -0.52 -17.76
CA SER A 139 22.42 0.37 -18.87
C SER A 139 21.59 1.65 -18.93
N VAL A 140 20.54 1.75 -18.11
CA VAL A 140 19.67 2.92 -18.03
C VAL A 140 20.22 3.90 -16.99
N ASP A 141 20.71 5.05 -17.46
CA ASP A 141 21.20 6.12 -16.59
C ASP A 141 20.06 6.93 -15.94
N ASP A 142 18.90 7.03 -16.60
CA ASP A 142 17.72 7.74 -16.12
C ASP A 142 16.46 6.87 -16.19
N VAL A 143 15.96 6.51 -15.01
CA VAL A 143 14.89 5.52 -14.84
C VAL A 143 13.51 6.20 -14.72
N TRP A 144 13.45 7.45 -14.24
CA TRP A 144 12.21 8.15 -13.88
C TRP A 144 11.88 9.29 -14.82
#